data_AF-A0A7I7SHB0-F1
#
_entry.id   AF-A0A7I7SHB0-F1
#
_cell.length_a   1.000
_cell.length_b   1.000
_cell.length_c   1.000
_cell.angle_alpha   90.00
_cell.angle_beta   90.00
_cell.angle_gamma   90.00
#
_symmetry.space_group_name_H-M   'P 1'
#
loop_
_entity.id
_entity.type
_entity.pdbx_description
1 polymer ?
#
loop_
_entity_poly.entity_id
_entity_poly.type
_entity_poly.pdbx_seq_one_letter_code
_entity_poly.pdbx_strand_id
1 'polypeptide(L)'
;MSPPDQPRRPSAEQMARSMLFLYGGHDDDDDHHHGSSGPGSGTWAKAPSFADDPQRAAAVAEASRRDRERYLRDGLTEISCRRCHTDVEVKKLGRGYTAVQWNSTASRQCAYFADLRAAGEDSSRAPSCPYLTDSINHAVAEGLLVAPDDD
;
A
#
# COMPACT_ATOMS: atom_id res chain seq x y z
N MET A 1 16.87 10.78 52.63
CA MET A 1 16.56 9.65 51.72
C MET A 1 16.52 10.21 50.31
N SER A 2 17.56 9.97 49.51
CA SER A 2 17.59 10.38 48.10
C SER A 2 16.85 9.32 47.25
N PRO A 3 16.12 9.72 46.21
CA PRO A 3 15.35 8.79 45.39
C PRO A 3 16.29 7.89 44.56
N PRO A 4 15.89 6.65 44.23
CA PRO A 4 16.70 5.75 43.42
C PRO A 4 16.81 6.26 41.97
N ASP A 5 18.03 6.18 41.45
CA ASP A 5 18.42 6.52 40.09
C ASP A 5 17.71 5.59 39.11
N GLN A 6 16.81 6.12 38.29
CA GLN A 6 16.14 5.34 37.24
C GLN A 6 17.14 5.09 36.11
N PRO A 7 17.24 3.86 35.57
CA PRO A 7 18.20 3.57 34.51
C PRO A 7 17.88 4.43 33.28
N ARG A 8 18.78 5.38 32.99
CA ARG A 8 18.71 6.25 31.81
C ARG A 8 18.69 5.39 30.55
N ARG A 9 17.63 5.54 29.74
CA ARG A 9 17.59 4.95 28.40
C ARG A 9 18.79 5.48 27.60
N PRO A 10 19.52 4.60 26.87
CA PRO A 10 20.67 5.04 26.09
C PRO A 10 20.24 6.03 25.01
N SER A 11 21.13 6.97 24.69
CA SER A 11 20.90 7.91 23.59
C SER A 11 20.93 7.18 22.24
N ALA A 12 20.37 7.80 21.20
CA ALA A 12 20.40 7.25 19.83
C ALA A 12 21.84 6.97 19.36
N GLU A 13 22.79 7.84 19.71
CA GLU A 13 24.22 7.68 19.39
C GLU A 13 24.85 6.49 20.14
N GLN A 14 24.44 6.23 21.39
CA GLN A 14 24.88 5.04 22.14
C GLN A 14 24.34 3.75 21.54
N MET A 15 23.09 3.76 21.08
CA MET A 15 22.53 2.60 20.37
C MET A 15 23.26 2.40 19.05
N ALA A 16 23.49 3.45 18.26
CA ALA A 16 24.22 3.36 16.99
C ALA A 16 25.64 2.79 17.17
N ARG A 17 26.38 3.25 18.20
CA ARG A 17 27.70 2.70 18.54
C ARG A 17 27.66 1.24 18.99
N SER A 18 26.66 0.85 19.78
CA SER A 18 26.48 -0.55 20.17
C SER A 18 26.14 -1.44 18.99
N MET A 19 25.32 -0.96 18.06
CA MET A 19 24.99 -1.67 16.82
C MET A 19 26.24 -1.81 15.94
N LEU A 20 27.00 -0.74 15.76
CA LEU A 20 28.28 -0.80 15.02
C LEU A 20 29.29 -1.74 15.68
N PHE A 21 29.32 -1.81 17.01
CA PHE A 21 30.18 -2.75 17.75
C PHE A 21 29.74 -4.21 17.57
N LEU A 22 28.43 -4.48 17.60
CA LEU A 22 27.89 -5.85 17.48
C LEU A 22 27.93 -6.38 16.05
N TYR A 23 27.67 -5.53 15.06
CA TYR A 23 27.55 -5.94 13.65
C TYR A 23 28.80 -5.61 12.81
N GLY A 24 29.79 -4.91 13.37
CA GLY A 24 30.95 -4.42 12.66
C GLY A 24 30.62 -3.28 11.70
N GLY A 25 31.59 -2.39 11.43
CA GLY A 25 31.55 -1.56 10.22
C GLY A 25 31.81 -2.48 9.03
N HIS A 26 30.87 -2.59 8.10
CA HIS A 26 31.12 -3.29 6.85
C HIS A 26 32.10 -2.43 6.04
N ASP A 27 33.39 -2.70 6.17
CA ASP A 27 34.38 -2.32 5.16
C ASP A 27 34.27 -3.39 4.07
N ASP A 28 33.73 -2.99 2.91
CA ASP A 28 33.50 -3.83 1.73
C ASP A 28 34.83 -4.23 1.05
N ASP A 29 35.67 -5.02 1.71
CA ASP A 29 36.89 -5.60 1.16
C ASP A 29 36.85 -7.13 1.33
N ASP A 30 36.05 -7.81 0.51
CA ASP A 30 36.07 -9.27 0.41
C ASP A 30 36.60 -9.72 -0.96
N ASP A 31 37.90 -10.03 -0.97
CA ASP A 31 38.59 -10.84 -1.98
C ASP A 31 37.97 -12.26 -2.03
N HIS A 32 37.00 -12.45 -2.92
CA HIS A 32 36.48 -13.78 -3.24
C HIS A 32 36.92 -14.21 -4.64
N HIS A 33 37.95 -15.08 -4.68
CA HIS A 33 38.44 -15.76 -5.87
C HIS A 33 37.30 -16.30 -6.75
N HIS A 34 37.15 -15.69 -7.92
CA HIS A 34 36.12 -16.00 -8.91
C HIS A 34 36.51 -17.27 -9.70
N GLY A 35 35.89 -18.40 -9.36
CA GLY A 35 35.84 -19.57 -10.24
C GLY A 35 35.00 -19.27 -11.49
N SER A 36 35.55 -19.61 -12.65
CA SER A 36 35.06 -19.30 -13.99
C SER A 36 33.56 -19.60 -14.23
N SER A 37 32.84 -18.54 -14.64
CA SER A 37 31.80 -18.51 -15.68
C SER A 37 30.61 -19.49 -15.59
N GLY A 38 29.57 -19.06 -14.86
CA GLY A 38 28.17 -19.46 -15.07
C GLY A 38 27.25 -18.26 -14.80
N PRO A 39 26.13 -18.06 -15.53
CA PRO A 39 25.33 -16.85 -15.41
C PRO A 39 24.48 -16.91 -14.13
N GLY A 40 25.08 -16.49 -13.02
CA GLY A 40 24.43 -16.53 -11.73
C GLY A 40 25.07 -15.57 -10.74
N SER A 41 24.22 -14.68 -10.23
CA SER A 41 24.37 -13.94 -8.97
C SER A 41 25.25 -12.69 -8.96
N GLY A 42 24.66 -11.60 -9.44
CA GLY A 42 25.11 -10.23 -9.18
C GLY A 42 23.93 -9.26 -9.08
N THR A 43 22.93 -9.59 -8.26
CA THR A 43 21.90 -8.72 -7.65
C THR A 43 20.87 -9.65 -7.08
N TRP A 44 20.58 -9.55 -5.79
CA TRP A 44 19.56 -10.38 -5.16
C TRP A 44 18.16 -9.97 -5.66
N ALA A 45 17.79 -10.42 -6.85
CA ALA A 45 16.40 -10.42 -7.28
C ALA A 45 15.73 -11.61 -6.61
N LYS A 46 14.68 -11.38 -5.82
CA LYS A 46 13.89 -12.47 -5.20
C LYS A 46 13.24 -13.41 -6.23
N ALA A 47 13.21 -13.02 -7.51
CA ALA A 47 12.71 -13.82 -8.62
C ALA A 47 13.60 -13.63 -9.87
N PRO A 48 13.81 -14.67 -10.70
CA PRO A 48 14.51 -14.55 -11.99
C PRO A 48 13.78 -13.60 -12.94
N SER A 49 14.54 -12.85 -13.75
CA SER A 49 13.98 -11.91 -14.73
C SER A 49 13.44 -12.58 -16.02
N PHE A 50 13.84 -13.82 -16.29
CA PHE A 50 13.57 -14.53 -17.55
C PHE A 50 13.99 -13.75 -18.80
N ALA A 51 15.03 -12.91 -18.70
CA ALA A 51 15.49 -12.05 -19.80
C ALA A 51 15.84 -12.83 -21.08
N ASP A 52 16.39 -14.04 -20.94
CA ASP A 52 16.76 -14.92 -22.05
C ASP A 52 15.58 -15.69 -22.66
N ASP A 53 14.39 -15.61 -22.05
CA ASP A 53 13.17 -16.30 -22.47
C ASP A 53 11.97 -15.32 -22.49
N PRO A 54 11.77 -14.59 -23.60
CA PRO A 54 10.71 -13.57 -23.69
C PRO A 54 9.31 -14.16 -23.58
N GLN A 55 9.11 -15.43 -23.95
CA GLN A 55 7.80 -16.09 -23.84
C GLN A 55 7.47 -16.36 -22.37
N ARG A 56 8.44 -16.87 -21.61
CA ARG A 56 8.28 -17.08 -20.17
C ARG A 56 8.15 -15.78 -19.40
N ALA A 57 8.92 -14.75 -19.76
CA ALA A 57 8.78 -13.41 -19.19
C ALA A 57 7.36 -12.85 -19.40
N ALA A 58 6.81 -12.97 -20.61
CA ALA A 58 5.44 -12.54 -20.92
C ALA A 58 4.38 -13.34 -20.16
N ALA A 59 4.54 -14.66 -20.03
CA ALA A 59 3.64 -15.51 -19.27
C ALA A 59 3.60 -15.15 -17.78
N VAL A 60 4.76 -14.88 -17.18
CA VAL A 60 4.85 -14.44 -15.77
C VAL A 60 4.25 -13.05 -15.58
N ALA A 61 4.47 -12.12 -16.52
CA ALA A 61 3.86 -10.79 -16.48
C ALA A 61 2.33 -10.85 -16.55
N GLU A 62 1.78 -11.71 -17.43
CA GLU A 62 0.34 -11.96 -17.53
C GLU A 62 -0.22 -12.55 -16.24
N ALA A 63 0.43 -13.58 -15.68
CA ALA A 63 0.01 -14.20 -14.43
C ALA A 63 0.03 -13.19 -13.27
N SER A 64 1.09 -12.38 -13.18
CA SER A 64 1.21 -11.31 -12.17
C SER A 64 0.12 -10.25 -12.34
N ARG A 65 -0.25 -9.89 -13.57
CA ARG A 65 -1.34 -8.95 -13.83
C ARG A 65 -2.68 -9.50 -13.35
N ARG A 66 -2.97 -10.77 -13.64
CA ARG A 66 -4.21 -11.45 -13.21
C ARG A 66 -4.28 -11.56 -11.69
N ASP A 67 -3.17 -11.92 -11.05
CA ASP A 67 -3.09 -11.99 -9.58
C ASP A 67 -3.34 -10.62 -8.96
N ARG A 68 -2.67 -9.57 -9.47
CA ARG A 68 -2.88 -8.19 -9.03
C ARG A 68 -4.34 -7.75 -9.21
N GLU A 69 -4.96 -8.07 -10.34
CA GLU A 69 -6.36 -7.73 -10.61
C GLU A 69 -7.30 -8.41 -9.63
N ARG A 70 -7.12 -9.72 -9.40
CA ARG A 70 -7.86 -10.46 -8.37
C ARG A 70 -7.68 -9.82 -7.01
N TYR A 71 -6.44 -9.58 -6.58
CA TYR A 71 -6.16 -9.03 -5.26
C TYR A 71 -6.77 -7.63 -5.03
N LEU A 72 -6.73 -6.76 -6.04
CA LEU A 72 -7.18 -5.36 -5.89
C LEU A 72 -8.68 -5.16 -6.12
N ARG A 73 -9.32 -6.01 -6.92
CA ARG A 73 -10.71 -5.80 -7.38
C ARG A 73 -11.73 -6.83 -6.88
N ASP A 74 -11.28 -7.99 -6.42
CA ASP A 74 -12.21 -9.08 -6.10
C ASP A 74 -13.13 -8.77 -4.91
N GLY A 75 -14.43 -8.90 -5.16
CA GLY A 75 -15.49 -8.57 -4.20
C GLY A 75 -15.64 -7.07 -3.92
N LEU A 76 -15.12 -6.19 -4.78
CA LEU A 76 -15.46 -4.77 -4.77
C LEU A 76 -16.65 -4.50 -5.70
N THR A 77 -17.51 -3.59 -5.29
CA THR A 77 -18.65 -3.10 -6.07
C THR A 77 -18.38 -1.67 -6.51
N GLU A 78 -18.57 -1.39 -7.79
CA GLU A 78 -18.45 -0.03 -8.33
C GLU A 78 -19.63 0.82 -7.86
N ILE A 79 -19.33 1.97 -7.25
CA ILE A 79 -20.32 2.92 -6.76
C ILE A 79 -20.00 4.31 -7.32
N SER A 80 -20.98 4.91 -8.01
CA SER A 80 -20.89 6.27 -8.49
C SER A 80 -21.33 7.27 -7.43
N CYS A 81 -20.53 8.30 -7.18
CA CYS A 81 -20.92 9.41 -6.30
C CYS A 81 -22.11 10.18 -6.90
N ARG A 82 -23.21 10.33 -6.16
CA ARG A 82 -24.41 11.03 -6.68
C ARG A 82 -24.24 12.54 -6.89
N ARG A 83 -23.18 13.14 -6.33
CA ARG A 83 -22.86 14.57 -6.46
C ARG A 83 -22.06 14.87 -7.73
N CYS A 84 -21.01 14.09 -8.00
CA CYS A 84 -20.05 14.37 -9.08
C CYS A 84 -19.86 13.22 -10.08
N HIS A 85 -20.61 12.12 -9.93
CA HIS A 85 -20.59 10.95 -10.81
C HIS A 85 -19.23 10.29 -11.00
N THR A 86 -18.31 10.52 -10.06
CA THR A 86 -17.06 9.80 -9.99
C THR A 86 -17.30 8.37 -9.52
N ASP A 87 -16.73 7.40 -10.22
CA ASP A 87 -16.79 5.99 -9.87
C ASP A 87 -15.64 5.56 -8.96
N VAL A 88 -15.97 4.83 -7.91
CA VAL A 88 -15.03 4.24 -6.95
C VAL A 88 -15.39 2.78 -6.71
N GLU A 89 -14.40 1.99 -6.30
CA GLU A 89 -14.61 0.59 -5.95
C GLU A 89 -14.78 0.48 -4.42
N VAL A 90 -15.89 -0.12 -3.95
CA VAL A 90 -16.27 -0.15 -2.53
C VAL A 90 -16.54 -1.57 -2.08
N LYS A 91 -16.07 -1.92 -0.89
CA LYS A 91 -16.37 -3.20 -0.23
C LYS A 91 -16.76 -2.97 1.21
N LYS A 92 -17.91 -3.52 1.61
CA LYS A 92 -18.27 -3.60 3.02
C LYS A 92 -17.54 -4.77 3.68
N LEU A 93 -16.85 -4.48 4.77
CA LEU A 93 -16.11 -5.47 5.57
C LEU A 93 -16.81 -5.75 6.91
N GLY A 94 -17.82 -4.96 7.27
CA GLY A 94 -18.67 -5.12 8.45
C GLY A 94 -19.50 -3.86 8.69
N ARG A 95 -20.36 -3.84 9.73
CA ARG A 95 -21.27 -2.70 10.00
C ARG A 95 -20.57 -1.35 10.07
N GLY A 96 -19.43 -1.28 10.76
CA GLY A 96 -18.63 -0.06 10.90
C GLY A 96 -17.52 0.13 9.86
N TYR A 97 -17.21 -0.90 9.08
CA TYR A 97 -16.00 -0.91 8.24
C TYR A 97 -16.33 -1.00 6.76
N THR A 98 -15.94 0.05 6.02
CA THR A 98 -16.06 0.13 4.57
C THR A 98 -14.70 0.43 3.98
N ALA A 99 -14.22 -0.44 3.09
CA ALA A 99 -13.04 -0.15 2.29
C ALA A 99 -13.49 0.59 1.02
N VAL A 100 -12.86 1.73 0.74
CA VAL A 100 -13.09 2.52 -0.47
C VAL A 100 -11.77 2.64 -1.21
N GLN A 101 -11.71 2.09 -2.42
CA GLN A 101 -10.57 2.18 -3.31
C GLN A 101 -10.73 3.39 -4.23
N TRP A 102 -9.82 4.34 -4.04
CA TRP A 102 -9.72 5.53 -4.87
C TRP A 102 -8.64 5.35 -5.93
N ASN A 103 -9.05 5.43 -7.20
CA ASN A 103 -8.09 5.53 -8.29
C ASN A 103 -7.73 7.00 -8.57
N SER A 104 -6.62 7.22 -9.28
CA SER A 104 -6.12 8.58 -9.53
C SER A 104 -7.09 9.46 -10.32
N THR A 105 -7.90 8.88 -11.20
CA THR A 105 -8.91 9.60 -11.99
C THR A 105 -10.05 10.07 -11.10
N ALA A 106 -10.56 9.16 -10.26
CA ALA A 106 -11.63 9.46 -9.32
C ALA A 106 -11.26 10.58 -8.34
N SER A 107 -10.07 10.49 -7.73
CA SER A 107 -9.60 11.52 -6.80
C SER A 107 -9.45 12.90 -7.48
N ARG A 108 -9.06 12.93 -8.75
CA ARG A 108 -8.95 14.19 -9.52
C ARG A 108 -10.30 14.80 -9.87
N GLN A 109 -11.29 13.98 -10.21
CA GLN A 109 -12.64 14.40 -10.66
C GLN A 109 -13.60 14.72 -9.51
N CYS A 110 -13.33 14.25 -8.30
CA CYS A 110 -14.16 14.51 -7.13
C CYS A 110 -14.30 16.02 -6.87
N ALA A 111 -15.54 16.53 -6.94
CA ALA A 111 -15.84 17.95 -6.74
C ALA A 111 -15.46 18.43 -5.33
N TYR A 112 -15.73 17.63 -4.29
CA TYR A 112 -15.36 17.96 -2.91
C TYR A 112 -13.84 18.11 -2.75
N PHE A 113 -13.05 17.20 -3.33
CA PHE A 113 -11.59 17.32 -3.29
C PHE A 113 -11.06 18.44 -4.19
N ALA A 114 -11.78 18.81 -5.26
CA ALA A 114 -11.45 20.00 -6.04
C ALA A 114 -11.67 21.28 -5.21
N ASP A 115 -12.78 21.37 -4.47
CA ASP A 115 -13.08 22.51 -3.60
C ASP A 115 -12.04 22.67 -2.48
N LEU A 116 -11.64 21.57 -1.84
CA LEU A 116 -10.56 21.59 -0.83
C LEU A 116 -9.24 22.11 -1.40
N ARG A 117 -8.85 21.60 -2.58
CA ARG A 117 -7.63 22.06 -3.27
C ARG A 117 -7.72 23.54 -3.64
N ALA A 118 -8.88 24.02 -4.07
CA ALA A 118 -9.11 25.42 -4.39
C ALA A 118 -9.05 26.33 -3.15
N ALA A 119 -9.46 25.83 -1.98
CA ALA A 119 -9.32 26.50 -0.69
C ALA A 119 -7.88 26.49 -0.15
N GLY A 120 -6.94 25.84 -0.84
CA GLY A 120 -5.55 25.67 -0.38
C GLY A 120 -5.36 24.56 0.64
N GLU A 121 -6.37 23.72 0.86
CA GLU A 121 -6.30 22.55 1.73
C GLU A 121 -5.79 21.31 0.98
N ASP A 122 -5.09 20.43 1.69
CA ASP A 122 -4.63 19.15 1.14
C ASP A 122 -5.75 18.12 1.22
N SER A 123 -6.30 17.72 0.06
CA SER A 123 -7.32 16.68 -0.03
C SER A 123 -6.88 15.33 0.58
N SER A 124 -5.58 15.08 0.70
CA SER A 124 -5.03 13.86 1.33
C SER A 124 -5.23 13.84 2.85
N ARG A 125 -5.50 15.00 3.46
CA ARG A 125 -5.80 15.12 4.90
C ARG A 125 -7.30 15.01 5.19
N ALA A 126 -8.15 15.08 4.16
CA ALA A 126 -9.58 14.89 4.33
C ALA A 126 -9.88 13.40 4.60
N PRO A 127 -10.67 13.07 5.65
CA PRO A 127 -10.96 11.67 5.98
C PRO A 127 -11.67 10.90 4.85
N SER A 128 -12.62 11.54 4.16
CA SER A 128 -13.33 11.02 2.99
C SER A 128 -14.19 12.11 2.34
N CYS A 129 -14.75 11.85 1.16
CA CYS A 129 -15.77 12.70 0.56
C CYS A 129 -17.14 12.42 1.22
N PRO A 130 -17.78 13.39 1.90
CA PRO A 130 -19.04 13.15 2.60
C PRO A 130 -20.18 12.76 1.65
N TYR A 131 -20.23 13.36 0.46
CA TYR A 131 -21.24 13.02 -0.56
C TYR A 131 -21.09 11.59 -1.09
N LEU A 132 -19.86 11.07 -1.14
CA LEU A 132 -19.62 9.69 -1.51
C LEU A 132 -20.09 8.76 -0.37
N THR A 133 -19.78 9.08 0.88
CA THR A 133 -20.26 8.33 2.05
C THR A 133 -21.79 8.20 2.04
N ASP A 134 -22.51 9.28 1.75
CA ASP A 134 -23.98 9.26 1.61
C ASP A 134 -24.44 8.39 0.42
N SER A 135 -23.68 8.36 -0.66
CA SER A 135 -23.98 7.51 -1.82
C SER A 135 -23.77 6.03 -1.51
N ILE A 136 -22.71 5.69 -0.76
CA ILE A 136 -22.44 4.33 -0.27
C ILE A 136 -23.51 3.89 0.71
N ASN A 137 -23.89 4.73 1.68
CA ASN A 137 -24.94 4.40 2.65
C ASN A 137 -26.28 4.12 1.96
N HIS A 138 -26.61 4.88 0.92
CA HIS A 138 -27.77 4.61 0.10
C HIS A 138 -27.66 3.28 -0.65
N ALA A 139 -26.51 2.97 -1.27
CA ALA A 139 -26.30 1.68 -1.94
C ALA A 139 -26.44 0.49 -0.98
N VAL A 140 -26.02 0.63 0.28
CA VAL A 140 -26.26 -0.37 1.33
C VAL A 140 -27.74 -0.48 1.65
N ALA A 141 -28.45 0.64 1.82
CA ALA A 141 -29.87 0.64 2.15
C ALA A 141 -30.75 0.02 1.05
N GLU A 142 -30.38 0.22 -0.23
CA GLU A 142 -31.04 -0.38 -1.40
C GLU A 142 -30.63 -1.85 -1.64
N GLY A 143 -29.68 -2.38 -0.86
CA GLY A 143 -29.16 -3.74 -1.04
C GLY A 143 -28.24 -3.92 -2.25
N LEU A 144 -27.81 -2.82 -2.89
CA LEU A 144 -26.85 -2.84 -4.00
C LEU A 144 -25.42 -3.15 -3.53
N LEU A 145 -25.12 -2.82 -2.28
CA LEU A 145 -23.84 -3.12 -1.65
C LEU A 145 -24.08 -4.04 -0.45
N VAL A 146 -23.74 -5.32 -0.62
CA VAL A 146 -23.93 -6.35 0.40
C VAL A 146 -22.89 -6.16 1.50
N ALA A 147 -23.35 -5.94 2.73
CA ALA A 147 -22.50 -6.06 3.90
C ALA A 147 -22.46 -7.53 4.33
N PRO A 148 -21.28 -8.08 4.66
CA PRO A 148 -21.24 -9.41 5.27
C PRO A 148 -22.05 -9.37 6.57
N ASP A 149 -22.81 -10.44 6.82
CA ASP A 149 -23.50 -10.63 8.10
C ASP A 149 -22.45 -10.75 9.21
N ASP A 150 -22.65 -10.04 10.32
CA ASP A 150 -21.79 -10.17 11.51
C ASP A 150 -22.24 -11.44 12.28
N ASP A 151 -21.61 -12.59 11.99
CA ASP A 151 -21.66 -13.80 12.85
C ASP A 151 -20.56 -13.75 13.93
#